data_AF-B3EHR9-F1
#
_entry.id   AF-B3EHR9-F1
#
_cell.length_a   1.000
_cell.length_b   1.000
_cell.length_c   1.000
_cell.angle_alpha   90.00
_cell.angle_beta   90.00
_cell.angle_gamma   90.00
#
_symmetry.space_group_name_H-M   'P 1'
#
loop_
_entity.id
_entity.type
_entity.pdbx_description
1 polymer ?
#
loop_
_entity_poly.entity_id
_entity_poly.type
_entity_poly.pdbx_seq_one_letter_code
_entity_poly.pdbx_strand_id
1 'polypeptide(L)'
;MNIIINDRTCTAETGDRLLDVARANHAHIGYFCGGNGICQTCYVKVIEGSELLSPISETEKAMLSDRLIEEGTRMACLTNIEKPGTVKILSAIEEVKEMYETNPLLLPAYSAKMGWDALIKFPETVALQIERTVQGKFDILQIVRDIIGGIADAVQLALTGFQPASSGEETEDSARIDIEVKPSAEHHQSSVLPGCCRNGNGQHEKSSAVRSHVHHNGVPA
;
A
#
# COMPACT_ATOMS: atom_id res chain seq x y z
N MET A 1 -1.83 21.58 -1.25
CA MET A 1 -0.75 21.96 -2.20
C MET A 1 -0.69 20.95 -3.34
N ASN A 2 0.00 21.29 -4.42
CA ASN A 2 0.16 20.40 -5.56
C ASN A 2 1.59 19.85 -5.58
N ILE A 3 1.74 18.53 -5.74
CA ILE A 3 3.02 17.90 -6.03
C ILE A 3 2.97 17.17 -7.36
N ILE A 4 4.11 16.94 -8.00
CA ILE A 4 4.21 16.30 -9.30
C ILE A 4 4.85 14.92 -9.11
N ILE A 5 4.11 13.85 -9.41
CA ILE A 5 4.56 12.46 -9.32
C ILE A 5 4.47 11.84 -10.71
N ASN A 6 5.59 11.42 -11.30
CA ASN A 6 5.64 10.87 -12.68
C ASN A 6 4.88 11.77 -13.68
N ASP A 7 5.19 13.07 -13.66
CA ASP A 7 4.55 14.13 -14.45
C ASP A 7 3.03 14.30 -14.26
N ARG A 8 2.44 13.69 -13.21
CA ARG A 8 1.05 13.93 -12.82
C ARG A 8 0.97 14.87 -11.63
N THR A 9 0.16 15.91 -11.76
CA THR A 9 -0.19 16.79 -10.63
C THR A 9 -1.11 16.04 -9.66
N CYS A 10 -0.68 15.95 -8.41
CA CYS A 10 -1.36 15.27 -7.32
C CYS A 10 -1.68 16.27 -6.21
N THR A 11 -2.88 16.17 -5.64
CA THR A 11 -3.27 16.98 -4.48
C THR A 11 -2.68 16.37 -3.21
N ALA A 12 -2.05 17.20 -2.38
CA ALA A 12 -1.38 16.79 -1.14
C ALA A 12 -1.52 17.86 -0.04
N GLU A 13 -1.34 17.45 1.20
CA GLU A 13 -1.29 18.34 2.37
C GLU A 13 0.04 18.20 3.11
N THR A 14 0.41 19.24 3.87
CA THR A 14 1.55 19.13 4.80
C THR A 14 1.23 18.09 5.86
N GLY A 15 2.19 17.22 6.15
CA GLY A 15 2.03 16.03 6.98
C GLY A 15 1.85 14.76 6.17
N ASP A 16 1.35 14.85 4.93
CA ASP A 16 1.14 13.67 4.09
C ASP A 16 2.46 12.98 3.75
N ARG A 17 2.36 11.66 3.66
CA ARG A 17 3.44 10.81 3.19
C ARG A 17 3.39 10.69 1.68
N LEU A 18 4.54 10.78 1.00
CA LEU A 18 4.60 10.76 -0.47
C LEU A 18 3.91 9.53 -1.09
N LEU A 19 4.06 8.36 -0.46
CA LEU A 19 3.36 7.14 -0.92
C LEU A 19 1.83 7.27 -0.84
N ASP A 20 1.29 7.87 0.22
CA ASP A 20 -0.16 7.95 0.41
C ASP A 20 -0.78 8.97 -0.55
N VAL A 21 -0.09 10.08 -0.82
CA VAL A 21 -0.46 11.02 -1.89
C VAL A 21 -0.52 10.32 -3.24
N ALA A 22 0.51 9.54 -3.58
CA ALA A 22 0.55 8.82 -4.85
C ALA A 22 -0.63 7.86 -5.00
N ARG A 23 -0.95 7.11 -3.94
CA ARG A 23 -2.09 6.19 -3.91
C ARG A 23 -3.42 6.90 -4.07
N ALA A 24 -3.64 8.00 -3.34
CA ALA A 24 -4.87 8.78 -3.41
C ALA A 24 -5.10 9.41 -4.80
N ASN A 25 -4.03 9.74 -5.52
CA ASN A 25 -4.09 10.37 -6.84
C ASN A 25 -3.84 9.38 -8.00
N HIS A 26 -3.78 8.08 -7.73
CA HIS A 26 -3.50 7.03 -8.72
C HIS A 26 -2.19 7.23 -9.51
N ALA A 27 -1.18 7.85 -8.88
CA ALA A 27 0.17 7.92 -9.41
C ALA A 27 0.97 6.69 -8.96
N HIS A 28 1.70 6.07 -9.88
CA HIS A 28 2.39 4.82 -9.60
C HIS A 28 3.68 5.02 -8.79
N ILE A 29 3.72 4.41 -7.61
CA ILE A 29 4.93 4.15 -6.81
C ILE A 29 4.80 2.71 -6.33
N GLY A 30 5.88 1.92 -6.30
CA GLY A 30 5.81 0.56 -5.77
C GLY A 30 5.64 0.53 -4.24
N TYR A 31 4.91 -0.44 -3.69
CA TYR A 31 4.67 -0.55 -2.24
C TYR A 31 4.49 -1.99 -1.75
N PHE A 32 5.37 -2.90 -2.17
CA PHE A 32 5.24 -4.32 -1.86
C PHE A 32 4.99 -4.63 -0.37
N CYS A 33 5.71 -3.96 0.55
CA CYS A 33 5.54 -4.16 2.00
C CYS A 33 4.40 -3.33 2.64
N GLY A 34 3.54 -2.68 1.85
CA GLY A 34 2.48 -1.79 2.36
C GLY A 34 2.97 -0.46 2.92
N GLY A 35 4.25 -0.13 2.74
CA GLY A 35 4.83 1.11 3.24
C GLY A 35 5.37 1.04 4.68
N ASN A 36 5.88 -0.13 5.08
CA ASN A 36 6.45 -0.37 6.42
C ASN A 36 7.99 -0.21 6.47
N GLY A 37 8.61 0.30 5.40
CA GLY A 37 10.08 0.45 5.35
C GLY A 37 10.82 -0.89 5.46
N ILE A 38 10.30 -1.95 4.82
CA ILE A 38 10.90 -3.30 4.80
C ILE A 38 11.49 -3.61 3.42
N CYS A 39 10.84 -3.14 2.35
CA CYS A 39 11.26 -3.37 0.97
C CYS A 39 11.74 -2.07 0.30
N GLN A 40 12.33 -2.19 -0.88
CA GLN A 40 12.90 -1.07 -1.66
C GLN A 40 12.02 -0.62 -2.84
N THR A 41 10.82 -1.18 -2.98
CA THR A 41 9.95 -0.91 -4.15
C THR A 41 9.39 0.52 -4.21
N CYS A 42 9.42 1.25 -3.10
CA CYS A 42 8.91 2.62 -2.98
C CYS A 42 9.96 3.71 -3.23
N TYR A 43 11.10 3.33 -3.80
CA TYR A 43 12.14 4.30 -4.14
C TYR A 43 11.61 5.32 -5.14
N VAL A 44 11.85 6.59 -4.82
CA VAL A 44 11.57 7.74 -5.67
C VAL A 44 12.79 8.63 -5.70
N LYS A 45 13.00 9.30 -6.82
CA LYS A 45 14.00 10.35 -6.97
C LYS A 45 13.33 11.70 -6.82
N VAL A 46 13.83 12.53 -5.91
CA VAL A 46 13.37 13.90 -5.73
C VAL A 46 14.08 14.78 -6.76
N ILE A 47 13.32 15.31 -7.70
CA ILE A 47 13.81 16.19 -8.76
C ILE A 47 13.82 17.65 -8.28
N GLU A 48 12.82 18.03 -7.47
CA GLU A 48 12.65 19.39 -6.94
C GLU A 48 11.96 19.33 -5.58
N GLY A 49 12.30 20.27 -4.69
CA GLY A 49 11.60 20.49 -3.41
C GLY A 49 12.04 19.56 -2.27
N SER A 50 13.30 19.13 -2.25
CA SER A 50 13.82 18.24 -1.19
C SER A 50 13.81 18.90 0.20
N GLU A 51 13.97 20.23 0.25
CA GLU A 51 13.93 21.07 1.46
C GLU A 51 12.53 21.21 2.09
N LEU A 52 11.51 20.79 1.35
CA LEU A 52 10.11 20.75 1.78
C LEU A 52 9.72 19.41 2.41
N LEU A 53 10.60 18.42 2.32
CA LEU A 53 10.38 17.06 2.81
C LEU A 53 11.03 16.85 4.16
N SER A 54 10.56 15.82 4.87
CA SER A 54 11.17 15.38 6.11
C SER A 54 12.64 15.01 5.93
N PRO A 55 13.48 15.22 6.97
CA PRO A 55 14.86 14.76 6.93
C PRO A 55 14.91 13.25 6.72
N ILE A 56 16.02 12.78 6.14
CA ILE A 56 16.19 11.35 5.90
C ILE A 56 16.23 10.59 7.23
N SER A 57 15.33 9.62 7.37
CA SER A 57 15.22 8.83 8.60
C SER A 57 16.34 7.80 8.75
N GLU A 58 16.58 7.29 9.95
CA GLU A 58 17.55 6.21 10.17
C GLU A 58 17.17 4.92 9.43
N THR A 59 15.86 4.64 9.30
CA THR A 59 15.38 3.53 8.47
C THR A 59 15.73 3.75 7.00
N GLU A 60 15.58 4.98 6.49
CA GLU A 60 16.01 5.29 5.11
C GLU A 60 17.52 5.10 4.93
N LYS A 61 18.35 5.57 5.87
CA LYS A 61 19.82 5.41 5.81
C LYS A 61 20.29 3.96 5.85
N ALA A 62 19.54 3.08 6.51
CA ALA A 62 19.81 1.64 6.53
C ALA A 62 19.50 0.96 5.18
N MET A 63 18.62 1.54 4.36
CA MET A 63 18.17 0.97 3.09
C MET A 63 18.84 1.62 1.87
N LEU A 64 19.13 2.93 1.96
CA LEU A 64 19.68 3.75 0.88
C LEU A 64 21.19 3.92 1.07
N SER A 65 21.98 3.59 0.04
CA SER A 65 23.40 3.92 -0.02
C SER A 65 23.62 5.43 -0.05
N ASP A 66 24.78 5.88 0.42
CA ASP A 66 25.12 7.31 0.42
C ASP A 66 25.05 7.88 -1.00
N ARG A 67 25.48 7.11 -2.00
CA ARG A 67 25.32 7.47 -3.41
C ARG A 67 23.85 7.66 -3.82
N LEU A 68 22.95 6.77 -3.42
CA LEU A 68 21.52 6.94 -3.72
C LEU A 68 20.93 8.17 -3.04
N ILE A 69 21.35 8.48 -1.82
CA ILE A 69 20.93 9.67 -1.07
C ILE A 69 21.41 10.93 -1.79
N GLU A 70 22.67 10.97 -2.22
CA GLU A 70 23.26 12.06 -3.00
C GLU A 70 22.55 12.25 -4.35
N GLU A 71 22.12 11.17 -5.00
CA GLU A 71 21.31 11.19 -6.22
C GLU A 71 19.86 11.67 -5.99
N GLY A 72 19.49 12.00 -4.74
CA GLY A 72 18.14 12.47 -4.38
C GLY A 72 17.12 11.35 -4.20
N THR A 73 17.58 10.10 -4.03
CA THR A 73 16.68 8.96 -3.80
C THR A 73 16.12 9.01 -2.39
N ARG A 74 14.82 8.78 -2.26
CA ARG A 74 14.07 8.71 -1.00
C ARG A 74 13.19 7.47 -0.98
N MET A 75 12.81 7.02 0.21
CA MET A 75 11.74 6.04 0.37
C MET A 75 10.42 6.77 0.53
N ALA A 76 9.57 6.76 -0.51
CA ALA A 76 8.30 7.49 -0.49
C ALA A 76 7.39 7.07 0.69
N CYS A 77 7.53 5.84 1.18
CA CYS A 77 6.77 5.34 2.33
C CYS A 77 7.31 5.75 3.70
N LEU A 78 8.40 6.52 3.76
CA LEU A 78 8.99 7.05 5.01
C LEU A 78 9.24 8.55 4.93
N THR A 79 8.84 9.18 3.82
CA THR A 79 9.07 10.61 3.57
C THR A 79 7.76 11.37 3.66
N ASN A 80 7.73 12.40 4.50
CA ASN A 80 6.58 13.27 4.71
C ASN A 80 6.83 14.65 4.08
N ILE A 81 5.76 15.32 3.68
CA ILE A 81 5.79 16.72 3.25
C ILE A 81 5.73 17.59 4.50
N GLU A 82 6.76 18.37 4.80
CA GLU A 82 6.82 19.20 6.01
C GLU A 82 6.48 20.67 5.76
N LYS A 83 6.63 21.15 4.52
CA LYS A 83 6.41 22.56 4.18
C LYS A 83 5.60 22.70 2.90
N PRO A 84 4.80 23.77 2.76
CA PRO A 84 4.12 24.08 1.52
C PRO A 84 5.12 24.47 0.42
N GLY A 85 4.86 24.05 -0.81
CA GLY A 85 5.65 24.42 -1.99
C GLY A 85 5.41 23.47 -3.16
N THR A 86 6.35 23.41 -4.09
CA THR A 86 6.32 22.48 -5.23
C THR A 86 7.33 21.36 -4.99
N VAL A 87 6.86 20.11 -5.01
CA VAL A 87 7.72 18.93 -4.96
C VAL A 87 7.53 18.17 -6.27
N LYS A 88 8.63 17.84 -6.96
CA LYS A 88 8.62 16.97 -8.13
C LYS A 88 9.39 15.69 -7.82
N ILE A 89 8.74 14.54 -7.99
CA ILE A 89 9.35 13.23 -7.79
C ILE A 89 9.12 12.31 -8.99
N LEU A 90 10.07 11.41 -9.19
CA LEU A 90 10.03 10.37 -10.20
C LEU A 90 10.14 9.00 -9.52
N SER A 91 9.22 8.09 -9.81
CA SER A 91 9.30 6.72 -9.29
C SER A 91 10.39 5.93 -10.00
N ALA A 92 10.99 4.94 -9.32
CA ALA A 92 12.04 4.12 -9.89
C ALA A 92 11.64 3.43 -11.22
N ILE A 93 10.36 3.05 -11.38
CA ILE A 93 9.91 2.45 -12.63
C ILE A 93 9.83 3.47 -13.77
N GLU A 94 9.47 4.73 -13.46
CA GLU A 94 9.40 5.78 -14.46
C GLU A 94 10.80 6.22 -14.87
N GLU A 95 11.77 6.26 -13.94
CA GLU A 95 13.20 6.48 -14.27
C GLU A 95 13.72 5.39 -15.23
N VAL A 96 13.39 4.12 -14.97
CA VAL A 96 13.76 3.00 -15.86
C VAL A 96 13.06 3.09 -17.21
N LYS A 97 11.79 3.50 -17.24
CA LYS A 97 11.04 3.70 -18.49
C LYS A 97 11.64 4.83 -19.33
N GLU A 98 11.91 5.99 -18.73
CA GLU A 98 12.59 7.10 -19.40
C GLU A 98 13.96 6.67 -19.94
N MET A 99 14.71 5.88 -19.17
CA MET A 99 15.99 5.33 -19.61
C MET A 99 15.85 4.37 -20.80
N TYR A 100 14.83 3.51 -20.79
CA TYR A 100 14.54 2.60 -21.89
C TYR A 100 14.22 3.37 -23.18
N GLU A 101 13.43 4.46 -23.07
CA GLU A 101 13.02 5.29 -24.20
C GLU A 101 14.16 6.18 -24.74
N THR A 102 15.03 6.69 -23.86
CA THR A 102 16.07 7.66 -24.24
C THR A 102 17.42 7.02 -24.59
N ASN A 103 17.88 6.06 -23.78
CA ASN A 103 19.15 5.38 -23.98
C ASN A 103 19.17 4.00 -23.29
N PRO A 104 18.64 2.95 -23.95
CA PRO A 104 18.52 1.62 -23.35
C PRO A 104 19.87 0.96 -23.02
N LEU A 105 20.99 1.45 -23.58
CA LEU A 105 22.33 0.96 -23.25
C LEU A 105 22.73 1.28 -21.80
N LEU A 106 22.02 2.18 -21.11
CA LEU A 106 22.24 2.48 -19.71
C LEU A 106 21.57 1.47 -18.75
N LEU A 107 20.63 0.65 -19.22
CA LEU A 107 19.89 -0.28 -18.36
C LEU A 107 20.77 -1.31 -17.64
N PRO A 108 21.78 -1.93 -18.28
CA PRO A 108 22.71 -2.81 -17.58
C PRO A 108 23.51 -2.07 -16.50
N ALA A 109 23.95 -0.85 -16.80
CA ALA A 109 24.70 -0.03 -15.84
C ALA A 109 23.81 0.37 -14.64
N TYR A 110 22.55 0.75 -14.90
CA TYR A 110 21.57 1.02 -13.85
C TYR A 110 21.29 -0.22 -12.99
N SER A 111 21.13 -1.39 -13.61
CA SER A 111 20.87 -2.63 -12.89
C SER A 111 22.06 -3.03 -12.00
N ALA A 112 23.29 -2.89 -12.53
CA ALA A 112 24.52 -3.11 -11.76
C ALA A 112 24.65 -2.11 -10.61
N LYS A 113 24.36 -0.83 -10.86
CA LYS A 113 24.33 0.26 -9.87
C LYS A 113 23.39 -0.10 -8.70
N MET A 114 22.13 -0.41 -9.00
CA MET A 114 21.12 -0.73 -7.99
C MET A 114 21.44 -2.02 -7.24
N GLY A 115 21.92 -3.05 -7.93
CA GLY A 115 22.35 -4.31 -7.30
C GLY A 115 23.53 -4.12 -6.35
N TRP A 116 24.48 -3.27 -6.71
CA TRP A 116 25.63 -2.94 -5.86
C TRP A 116 25.22 -2.17 -4.60
N ASP A 117 24.32 -1.18 -4.73
CA ASP A 117 23.78 -0.46 -3.57
C ASP A 117 23.05 -1.38 -2.60
N ALA A 118 22.21 -2.27 -3.13
CA ALA A 118 21.48 -3.24 -2.32
C ALA A 118 22.43 -4.19 -1.57
N LEU A 119 23.52 -4.62 -2.23
CA LEU A 119 24.53 -5.47 -1.59
C LEU A 119 25.27 -4.73 -0.47
N ILE A 120 25.69 -3.48 -0.71
CA ILE A 120 26.39 -2.67 0.30
C ILE A 120 25.51 -2.47 1.54
N LYS A 121 24.23 -2.17 1.34
CA LYS A 121 23.28 -1.90 2.45
C LYS A 121 22.64 -3.14 3.07
N PHE A 122 22.97 -4.33 2.55
CA PHE A 122 22.40 -5.57 3.03
C PHE A 122 22.64 -5.79 4.53
N PRO A 123 23.86 -5.61 5.09
CA PRO A 123 24.11 -5.81 6.52
C PRO A 123 23.26 -4.91 7.41
N GLU A 124 23.17 -3.61 7.11
CA GLU A 124 22.39 -2.63 7.87
C GLU A 124 20.89 -2.87 7.75
N THR A 125 20.43 -3.22 6.54
CA THR A 125 19.03 -3.60 6.31
C THR A 125 18.67 -4.83 7.15
N VAL A 126 19.52 -5.87 7.14
CA VAL A 126 19.30 -7.09 7.92
C VAL A 126 19.31 -6.79 9.41
N ALA A 127 20.30 -6.04 9.90
CA ALA A 127 20.37 -5.63 11.31
C ALA A 127 19.08 -4.91 11.74
N LEU A 128 18.60 -3.95 10.95
CA LEU A 128 17.36 -3.22 11.22
C LEU A 128 16.14 -4.15 11.28
N GLN A 129 16.01 -5.12 10.35
CA GLN A 129 14.88 -6.05 10.37
C GLN A 129 14.97 -7.04 11.55
N ILE A 130 16.18 -7.46 11.93
CA ILE A 130 16.40 -8.28 13.13
C ILE A 130 16.01 -7.50 14.38
N GLU A 131 16.44 -6.25 14.52
CA GLU A 131 16.06 -5.39 15.64
C GLU A 131 14.55 -5.24 15.76
N ARG A 132 13.85 -4.98 14.65
CA ARG A 132 12.38 -4.92 14.62
C ARG A 132 11.72 -6.23 15.05
N THR A 133 12.28 -7.36 14.61
CA THR A 133 11.79 -8.70 14.95
C THR A 133 12.02 -9.02 16.43
N VAL A 134 13.19 -8.68 16.97
CA VAL A 134 13.57 -8.95 18.37
C VAL A 134 12.85 -8.01 19.34
N GLN A 135 12.75 -6.72 19.01
CA GLN A 135 12.00 -5.74 19.81
C GLN A 135 10.48 -5.99 19.75
N GLY A 136 10.00 -6.60 18.66
CA GLY A 136 8.61 -7.02 18.48
C GLY A 136 8.22 -8.36 19.12
N LYS A 137 9.02 -8.90 20.07
CA LYS A 137 8.78 -10.15 20.79
C LYS A 137 8.10 -11.22 19.93
N PHE A 138 8.88 -11.91 19.09
CA PHE A 138 8.55 -13.30 18.76
C PHE A 138 8.65 -14.11 20.06
N ASP A 139 7.60 -14.05 20.88
CA ASP A 139 7.46 -14.93 22.03
C ASP A 139 7.17 -16.31 21.46
N ILE A 140 8.24 -17.08 21.25
CA ILE A 140 8.23 -18.38 20.57
C ILE A 140 7.17 -19.31 21.20
N LEU A 141 6.93 -19.16 22.51
CA LEU A 141 5.89 -19.90 23.23
C LEU A 141 4.46 -19.51 22.81
N GLN A 142 4.20 -18.25 22.48
CA GLN A 142 2.89 -17.79 22.03
C GLN A 142 2.61 -18.26 20.60
N ILE A 143 3.61 -18.19 19.71
CA ILE A 143 3.48 -18.69 18.33
C ILE A 143 3.19 -20.20 18.32
N VAL A 144 3.91 -20.96 19.16
CA VAL A 144 3.63 -22.40 19.31
C VAL A 144 2.23 -22.65 19.86
N ARG A 145 1.78 -21.87 20.85
CA ARG A 145 0.42 -21.98 21.40
C ARG A 145 -0.67 -21.66 20.36
N ASP A 146 -0.47 -20.63 19.54
CA ASP A 146 -1.42 -20.22 18.50
C ASP A 146 -1.50 -21.26 17.38
N ILE A 147 -0.37 -21.89 17.02
CA ILE A 147 -0.35 -23.01 16.06
C ILE A 147 -1.11 -24.22 16.63
N ILE A 148 -0.87 -24.57 17.89
CA ILE A 148 -1.57 -25.68 18.56
C ILE A 148 -3.08 -25.39 18.64
N GLY A 149 -3.46 -24.15 18.99
CA GLY A 149 -4.84 -23.70 19.01
C GLY A 149 -5.50 -23.82 17.64
N GLY A 150 -4.87 -23.31 16.58
CA GLY A 150 -5.41 -23.39 15.22
C GLY A 150 -5.55 -24.81 14.69
N ILE A 151 -4.63 -25.72 15.05
CA ILE A 151 -4.76 -27.14 14.74
C ILE A 151 -5.94 -27.76 15.50
N ALA A 152 -6.09 -27.45 16.79
CA ALA A 152 -7.21 -27.94 17.60
C ALA A 152 -8.57 -27.46 17.04
N ASP A 153 -8.67 -26.19 16.67
CA ASP A 153 -9.89 -25.61 16.06
C ASP A 153 -10.20 -26.26 14.71
N ALA A 154 -9.18 -26.52 13.88
CA ALA A 154 -9.35 -27.22 12.60
C ALA A 154 -9.79 -28.68 12.79
N VAL A 155 -9.26 -29.37 13.80
CA VAL A 155 -9.69 -30.73 14.18
C VAL A 155 -11.13 -30.72 14.70
N GLN A 156 -11.49 -29.75 15.55
CA GLN A 156 -12.85 -29.57 16.05
C GLN A 156 -13.84 -29.31 14.91
N LEU A 157 -13.44 -28.47 13.93
CA LEU A 157 -14.23 -28.20 12.74
C LEU A 157 -14.38 -29.43 11.86
N ALA A 158 -13.33 -30.24 11.71
CA ALA A 158 -13.40 -31.50 10.97
C ALA A 158 -14.32 -32.51 11.67
N LEU A 159 -14.24 -32.63 13.00
CA LEU A 159 -15.10 -33.53 13.79
C LEU A 159 -16.58 -33.12 13.76
N THR A 160 -16.87 -31.82 13.81
CA THR A 160 -18.23 -31.28 13.69
C THR A 160 -18.76 -31.30 12.25
N GLY A 161 -17.88 -31.16 11.25
CA GLY A 161 -18.21 -31.26 9.84
C GLY A 161 -18.38 -32.70 9.32
N PHE A 162 -17.84 -33.70 10.02
CA PHE A 162 -17.95 -35.13 9.71
C PHE A 162 -18.93 -35.87 10.64
N GLN A 163 -20.04 -35.26 11.05
CA GLN A 163 -21.16 -36.07 11.52
C GLN A 163 -21.75 -36.84 10.32
N PRO A 164 -21.70 -38.19 10.31
CA PRO A 164 -22.38 -38.95 9.28
C PRO A 164 -23.88 -38.80 9.52
N ALA A 165 -24.60 -38.33 8.49
CA ALA A 165 -26.03 -38.48 8.42
C ALA A 165 -26.35 -39.98 8.32
N SER A 166 -26.73 -40.62 9.43
CA SER A 166 -27.33 -41.95 9.40
C SER A 166 -28.51 -42.02 10.39
N SER A 167 -29.71 -41.89 9.81
CA SER A 167 -30.95 -42.63 10.08
C SER A 167 -31.23 -43.16 11.49
N GLY A 168 -32.14 -42.46 12.19
CA GLY A 168 -33.41 -42.96 12.75
C GLY A 168 -33.44 -44.11 13.76
N GLU A 169 -33.89 -43.82 15.00
CA GLU A 169 -35.12 -44.38 15.61
C GLU A 169 -35.50 -43.58 16.88
N GLU A 170 -36.81 -43.51 17.14
CA GLU A 170 -37.51 -42.57 18.01
C GLU A 170 -37.29 -42.79 19.52
N THR A 171 -37.38 -41.72 20.32
CA THR A 171 -38.32 -41.63 21.45
C THR A 171 -38.38 -40.19 21.95
N GLU A 172 -39.57 -39.59 21.86
CA GLU A 172 -39.94 -38.41 22.64
C GLU A 172 -40.03 -38.83 24.12
N ASP A 173 -39.32 -38.14 25.00
CA ASP A 173 -39.96 -37.63 26.22
C ASP A 173 -39.32 -36.29 26.64
N SER A 174 -40.23 -35.39 26.97
CA SER A 174 -40.05 -33.99 27.28
C SER A 174 -39.56 -33.79 28.70
N ALA A 175 -38.56 -32.93 28.90
CA ALA A 175 -38.46 -32.11 30.11
C ALA A 175 -37.62 -30.85 29.86
N ARG A 176 -38.32 -29.72 29.84
CA ARG A 176 -37.82 -28.34 29.89
C ARG A 176 -36.76 -28.15 30.97
N ILE A 177 -35.72 -27.36 30.71
CA ILE A 177 -35.26 -26.30 31.64
C ILE A 177 -34.76 -25.10 30.82
N ASP A 178 -35.32 -23.95 31.15
CA ASP A 178 -35.13 -22.64 30.52
C ASP A 178 -33.69 -22.12 30.62
N ILE A 179 -33.19 -21.49 29.55
CA ILE A 179 -31.92 -20.75 29.57
C ILE A 179 -32.21 -19.34 30.08
N GLU A 180 -31.88 -19.11 31.34
CA GLU A 180 -31.81 -17.77 31.91
C GLU A 180 -30.58 -17.03 31.37
N VAL A 181 -30.84 -16.04 30.50
CA VAL A 181 -29.81 -15.14 29.98
C VAL A 181 -29.63 -13.98 30.96
N LYS A 182 -28.46 -13.91 31.60
CA LYS A 182 -28.05 -12.76 32.41
C LYS A 182 -27.12 -11.85 31.59
N PRO A 183 -27.44 -10.56 31.40
CA PRO A 183 -26.61 -9.64 30.63
C PRO A 183 -25.62 -8.88 31.52
N SER A 184 -24.43 -8.59 30.98
CA SER A 184 -23.57 -7.46 31.37
C SER A 184 -22.59 -7.23 30.20
N ALA A 185 -22.86 -6.26 29.31
CA ALA A 185 -22.34 -4.88 29.32
C ALA A 185 -20.83 -4.86 28.92
N GLU A 186 -20.33 -4.15 27.89
CA GLU A 186 -20.72 -2.88 27.28
C GLU A 186 -20.25 -2.74 25.81
N HIS A 187 -21.09 -2.05 25.02
CA HIS A 187 -20.88 -1.03 23.96
C HIS A 187 -19.53 -0.90 23.23
N HIS A 188 -19.39 -0.53 21.95
CA HIS A 188 -20.19 -0.12 20.77
C HIS A 188 -19.09 0.16 19.70
N GLN A 189 -19.22 0.10 18.38
CA GLN A 189 -20.33 0.04 17.42
C GLN A 189 -19.70 -0.35 16.08
N SER A 190 -20.24 -1.38 15.41
CA SER A 190 -20.07 -1.57 13.96
C SER A 190 -21.40 -1.20 13.32
N SER A 191 -21.41 -0.14 12.52
CA SER A 191 -22.55 0.20 11.68
C SER A 191 -22.40 -0.47 10.32
N VAL A 192 -23.22 -1.48 10.09
CA VAL A 192 -23.46 -2.11 8.78
C VAL A 192 -24.29 -1.14 7.92
N LEU A 193 -23.89 -0.92 6.66
CA LEU A 193 -24.77 -0.37 5.62
C LEU A 193 -25.31 -1.53 4.76
N PRO A 194 -26.61 -1.57 4.44
CA PRO A 194 -27.18 -2.62 3.60
C PRO A 194 -27.00 -2.28 2.11
N GLY A 195 -26.67 -3.30 1.32
CA GLY A 195 -26.68 -3.20 -0.14
C GLY A 195 -28.10 -3.27 -0.70
N CYS A 196 -28.32 -2.63 -1.86
CA CYS A 196 -29.00 -3.23 -3.01
C CYS A 196 -29.03 -2.23 -4.17
N CYS A 197 -28.56 -2.65 -5.35
CA CYS A 197 -29.31 -2.63 -6.61
C CYS A 197 -28.36 -2.79 -7.81
N ARG A 198 -28.55 -3.88 -8.55
CA ARG A 198 -28.00 -4.13 -9.88
C ARG A 198 -29.15 -4.12 -10.90
N ASN A 199 -28.89 -3.44 -12.02
CA ASN A 199 -29.40 -3.59 -13.39
C ASN A 199 -30.83 -3.16 -13.79
N GLY A 200 -30.89 -2.33 -14.85
CA GLY A 200 -32.02 -2.14 -15.75
C GLY A 200 -31.62 -1.31 -16.98
N ASN A 201 -31.60 -1.96 -18.15
CA ASN A 201 -31.42 -1.36 -19.48
C ASN A 201 -32.57 -0.40 -19.84
N GLY A 202 -32.27 0.65 -20.64
CA GLY A 202 -33.21 1.12 -21.68
C GLY A 202 -33.47 2.63 -21.79
N GLN A 203 -33.02 3.17 -22.94
CA GLN A 203 -33.62 4.25 -23.74
C GLN A 203 -33.21 5.72 -23.49
N HIS A 204 -32.35 6.18 -24.42
CA HIS A 204 -32.53 7.35 -25.30
C HIS A 204 -33.26 8.59 -24.74
N GLU A 205 -32.54 9.71 -24.63
CA GLU A 205 -32.83 10.93 -25.40
C GLU A 205 -31.60 11.85 -25.51
N LYS A 206 -31.42 12.42 -26.71
CA LYS A 206 -30.37 13.38 -27.10
C LYS A 206 -30.84 14.80 -26.80
N SER A 207 -29.94 15.70 -26.42
CA SER A 207 -29.89 17.14 -26.82
C SER A 207 -28.73 17.82 -26.06
N SER A 208 -27.84 18.68 -26.54
CA SER A 208 -27.46 19.23 -27.86
C SER A 208 -26.06 19.85 -27.64
N ALA A 209 -25.01 19.38 -28.31
CA ALA A 209 -24.28 20.17 -29.31
C ALA A 209 -24.23 21.71 -29.08
N VAL A 210 -23.07 22.22 -28.69
CA VAL A 210 -22.57 23.51 -29.18
C VAL A 210 -21.16 23.29 -29.76
N ARG A 211 -21.10 23.17 -31.09
CA ARG A 211 -19.94 23.49 -31.90
C ARG A 211 -20.05 24.96 -32.30
N SER A 212 -18.98 25.73 -32.15
CA SER A 212 -18.65 26.82 -33.07
C SER A 212 -17.12 26.93 -33.06
N HIS A 213 -16.49 26.40 -34.11
CA HIS A 213 -16.04 27.09 -35.32
C HIS A 213 -14.65 27.72 -35.18
N VAL A 214 -13.73 27.07 -35.89
CA VAL A 214 -12.40 27.49 -36.31
C VAL A 214 -12.47 28.81 -37.07
N HIS A 215 -11.53 29.72 -36.80
CA HIS A 215 -11.03 30.65 -37.80
C HIS A 215 -9.50 30.58 -37.84
N HIS A 216 -8.98 29.97 -38.90
CA HIS A 216 -7.65 30.24 -39.44
C HIS A 216 -7.67 31.62 -40.11
N ASN A 217 -6.59 32.38 -39.92
CA ASN A 217 -6.00 33.38 -40.81
C ASN A 217 -4.61 33.64 -40.19
N GLY A 218 -3.47 33.37 -40.81
CA GLY A 218 -3.03 33.88 -42.11
C GLY A 218 -1.85 34.82 -41.85
N VAL A 219 -0.63 34.36 -42.15
CA VAL A 219 0.64 35.11 -42.14
C VAL A 219 0.57 36.30 -43.12
N PRO A 220 1.08 37.49 -42.78
CA PRO A 220 2.36 38.01 -43.32
C PRO A 220 3.14 38.86 -42.27
N ALA A 221 4.44 39.16 -42.33
CA ALA A 221 5.48 39.14 -43.35
C ALA A 221 6.84 38.85 -42.68
#